data_AF-A0A5C3LDY2-F1
#
_entry.id   AF-A0A5C3LDY2-F1
#
_cell.length_a   1.000
_cell.length_b   1.000
_cell.length_c   1.000
_cell.angle_alpha   90.00
_cell.angle_beta   90.00
_cell.angle_gamma   90.00
#
_symmetry.space_group_name_H-M   'P 1'
#
loop_
_entity.id
_entity.type
_entity.pdbx_description
1 polymer ?
#
loop_
_entity_poly.entity_id
_entity_poly.type
_entity_poly.pdbx_seq_one_letter_code
_entity_poly.pdbx_strand_id
1 'polypeptide(L)'
;MITFYDIASTVPGMAFNHNTWKTRYSLNYKQIPYKTEWVEYPDIERVCKKIGIPPSTKKADGSDYYTLPAIYDASTNTGISDSLVIAAYLDKTYPDKPTLLPAGTEALHAAFVDAAFHHPL
;
A
#
# COMPACT_ATOMS: atom_id res chain seq x y z
N MET A 1 -15.03 -3.49 -4.06
CA MET A 1 -14.13 -4.58 -3.63
C MET A 1 -12.71 -4.13 -3.87
N ILE A 2 -11.82 -4.33 -2.89
CA ILE A 2 -10.42 -3.92 -3.00
C ILE A 2 -9.62 -4.95 -3.80
N THR A 3 -8.82 -4.47 -4.73
CA THR A 3 -7.74 -5.23 -5.36
C THR A 3 -6.42 -4.80 -4.72
N PHE A 4 -5.72 -5.74 -4.11
CA PHE A 4 -4.43 -5.51 -3.46
C PHE A 4 -3.31 -6.01 -4.36
N TYR A 5 -2.40 -5.13 -4.75
CA TYR A 5 -1.24 -5.47 -5.58
C TYR A 5 -0.06 -5.82 -4.67
N ASP A 6 0.38 -7.07 -4.77
CA ASP A 6 1.46 -7.67 -3.99
C ASP A 6 2.55 -8.20 -4.93
N ILE A 7 3.76 -8.43 -4.41
CA ILE A 7 4.91 -8.86 -5.18
C ILE A 7 4.89 -10.37 -5.35
N ALA A 8 4.98 -10.82 -6.60
CA ALA A 8 5.02 -12.25 -6.93
C ALA A 8 6.29 -12.92 -6.34
N SER A 9 6.10 -14.13 -5.82
CA SER A 9 7.14 -15.03 -5.36
C SER A 9 7.34 -16.15 -6.37
N THR A 10 8.52 -16.77 -6.38
CA THR A 10 8.76 -18.02 -7.12
C THR A 10 7.90 -19.17 -6.61
N VAL A 11 7.37 -19.09 -5.39
CA VAL A 11 6.37 -20.00 -4.85
C VAL A 11 4.98 -19.38 -5.05
N PRO A 12 4.12 -19.97 -5.90
CA PRO A 12 2.80 -19.41 -6.21
C PRO A 12 1.95 -19.17 -4.96
N GLY A 13 1.39 -17.96 -4.86
CA GLY A 13 0.51 -17.56 -3.76
C GLY A 13 1.21 -17.22 -2.44
N MET A 14 2.55 -17.28 -2.38
CA MET A 14 3.30 -16.97 -1.16
C MET A 14 3.65 -15.48 -1.07
N ALA A 15 3.03 -14.76 -0.13
CA ALA A 15 3.42 -13.40 0.21
C ALA A 15 4.71 -13.40 1.03
N PHE A 16 5.67 -12.54 0.68
CA PHE A 16 6.98 -12.49 1.36
C PHE A 16 7.49 -11.07 1.61
N ASN A 17 7.03 -10.07 0.85
CA ASN A 17 7.62 -8.74 0.92
C ASN A 17 7.14 -7.98 2.18
N HIS A 18 8.08 -7.54 3.00
CA HIS A 18 7.78 -6.90 4.29
C HIS A 18 6.93 -5.61 4.17
N ASN A 19 7.09 -4.82 3.09
CA ASN A 19 6.28 -3.61 2.89
C ASN A 19 4.84 -3.98 2.55
N THR A 20 4.64 -4.96 1.67
CA THR A 20 3.31 -5.41 1.26
C THR A 20 2.53 -6.05 2.41
N TRP A 21 3.23 -6.72 3.33
CA TRP A 21 2.63 -7.30 4.54
C TRP A 21 1.96 -6.25 5.43
N LYS A 22 2.45 -5.00 5.47
CA LYS A 22 1.80 -3.91 6.23
C LYS A 22 0.35 -3.73 5.76
N THR A 23 0.13 -3.55 4.45
CA THR A 23 -1.22 -3.41 3.88
C THR A 23 -2.04 -4.69 3.98
N ARG A 24 -1.42 -5.87 3.80
CA ARG A 24 -2.10 -7.15 3.99
C ARG A 24 -2.64 -7.29 5.42
N TYR A 25 -1.85 -6.93 6.42
CA TYR A 25 -2.29 -6.88 7.81
C TYR A 25 -3.37 -5.83 8.04
N SER A 26 -3.26 -4.63 7.45
CA SER A 26 -4.31 -3.61 7.54
C SER A 26 -5.66 -4.11 7.03
N LEU A 27 -5.69 -4.73 5.84
CA LEU A 27 -6.92 -5.28 5.25
C LEU A 27 -7.49 -6.42 6.08
N ASN A 28 -6.64 -7.34 6.54
CA ASN A 28 -7.04 -8.47 7.38
C ASN A 28 -7.57 -8.00 8.75
N TYR A 29 -6.86 -7.09 9.43
CA TYR A 29 -7.25 -6.57 10.75
C TYR A 29 -8.59 -5.83 10.68
N LYS A 30 -8.79 -5.02 9.63
CA LYS A 30 -10.06 -4.34 9.37
C LYS A 30 -11.15 -5.27 8.84
N GLN A 31 -10.86 -6.54 8.57
CA GLN A 31 -11.80 -7.51 7.99
C GLN A 31 -12.45 -6.96 6.70
N ILE A 32 -11.64 -6.39 5.81
CA ILE A 32 -12.08 -5.88 4.51
C ILE A 32 -11.80 -6.95 3.45
N PRO A 33 -12.82 -7.43 2.71
CA PRO A 33 -12.60 -8.39 1.64
C PRO A 33 -11.75 -7.79 0.50
N TYR A 34 -10.70 -8.51 0.10
CA TYR A 34 -9.85 -8.15 -1.03
C TYR A 34 -9.45 -9.39 -1.83
N LYS A 35 -9.04 -9.16 -3.07
CA LYS A 35 -8.26 -10.12 -3.85
C LYS A 35 -6.82 -9.64 -4.00
N THR A 36 -5.87 -10.57 -4.08
CA THR A 36 -4.48 -10.25 -4.39
C THR A 36 -4.23 -10.39 -5.89
N GLU A 37 -3.65 -9.36 -6.49
CA GLU A 37 -3.03 -9.43 -7.82
C GLU A 37 -1.51 -9.45 -7.63
N TRP A 38 -0.87 -10.49 -8.14
CA TRP A 38 0.56 -10.69 -8.01
C TRP A 38 1.31 -10.02 -9.16
N VAL A 39 2.27 -9.18 -8.84
CA VAL A 39 3.02 -8.37 -9.81
C VAL A 39 4.52 -8.64 -9.65
N GLU A 40 5.19 -8.92 -10.77
CA GLU A 40 6.64 -9.05 -10.81
C GLU A 40 7.31 -7.67 -10.71
N TYR A 41 8.48 -7.59 -10.07
CA TYR A 41 9.20 -6.31 -9.88
C TYR A 41 9.33 -5.44 -11.15
N PRO A 42 9.72 -5.99 -12.33
CA PRO A 42 9.85 -5.20 -13.54
C PRO A 42 8.54 -4.61 -14.07
N ASP A 43 7.40 -5.18 -13.65
CA ASP A 43 6.07 -4.82 -14.14
C ASP A 43 5.33 -3.82 -13.25
N ILE A 44 5.83 -3.54 -12.03
CA ILE A 44 5.15 -2.69 -11.04
C ILE A 44 4.74 -1.34 -11.63
N GLU A 45 5.67 -0.61 -12.24
CA GLU A 45 5.39 0.71 -12.80
C GLU A 45 4.35 0.65 -13.92
N ARG A 46 4.49 -0.31 -14.84
CA ARG A 46 3.58 -0.50 -15.97
C ARG A 46 2.17 -0.82 -15.48
N VAL A 47 2.04 -1.70 -14.49
CA VAL A 47 0.76 -2.10 -13.90
C VAL A 47 0.11 -0.91 -13.18
N CYS A 48 0.82 -0.22 -12.28
CA CYS A 48 0.27 0.92 -11.55
C CYS A 48 -0.23 2.02 -12.50
N LYS A 49 0.57 2.40 -13.51
CA LYS A 49 0.16 3.39 -14.52
C LYS A 49 -1.09 2.97 -15.28
N LYS A 50 -1.19 1.70 -15.71
CA LYS A 50 -2.36 1.19 -16.45
C LYS A 50 -3.66 1.29 -15.65
N ILE A 51 -3.58 1.13 -14.32
CA ILE A 51 -4.75 1.12 -13.43
C ILE A 51 -5.04 2.53 -12.85
N GLY A 52 -4.14 3.49 -13.05
CA GLY A 52 -4.26 4.84 -12.49
C GLY A 52 -3.89 4.90 -11.00
N ILE A 53 -3.00 4.03 -10.55
CA ILE A 53 -2.40 4.10 -9.21
C ILE A 53 -1.22 5.10 -9.28
N PRO A 54 -1.18 6.12 -8.41
CA PRO A 54 -0.10 7.10 -8.40
C PRO A 54 1.25 6.48 -8.00
N PRO A 55 2.38 7.16 -8.26
CA PRO A 55 3.66 6.76 -7.69
C PRO A 55 3.65 6.98 -6.17
N SER A 56 4.37 6.13 -5.44
CA SER A 56 4.49 6.22 -3.98
C SER A 56 5.55 7.22 -3.54
N THR A 57 6.56 7.47 -4.38
CA THR A 57 7.62 8.44 -4.10
C THR A 57 8.32 8.88 -5.41
N LYS A 58 9.39 9.66 -5.28
CA LYS A 58 10.28 10.07 -6.37
C LYS A 58 11.63 9.39 -6.23
N LYS A 59 12.29 9.11 -7.36
CA LYS A 59 13.70 8.73 -7.38
C LYS A 59 14.58 9.95 -7.10
N ALA A 60 15.87 9.72 -6.88
CA ALA A 60 16.85 10.79 -6.64
C ALA A 60 16.94 11.81 -7.80
N ASP A 61 16.63 11.39 -9.03
CA ASP A 61 16.58 12.25 -10.21
C ASP A 61 15.25 13.01 -10.37
N GLY A 62 14.31 12.86 -9.43
CA GLY A 62 13.00 13.49 -9.44
C GLY A 62 11.95 12.77 -10.31
N SER A 63 12.31 11.70 -11.01
CA SER A 63 11.34 10.88 -11.76
C SER A 63 10.44 10.07 -10.82
N ASP A 64 9.27 9.67 -11.31
CA ASP A 64 8.32 8.87 -10.53
C ASP A 64 8.92 7.52 -10.12
N TYR A 65 8.67 7.12 -8.87
CA TYR A 65 8.97 5.78 -8.39
C TYR A 65 7.70 5.08 -7.94
N TYR A 66 7.39 3.98 -8.63
CA TYR A 66 6.23 3.14 -8.35
C TYR A 66 6.66 1.94 -7.53
N THR A 67 6.03 1.74 -6.37
CA THR A 67 6.31 0.61 -5.48
C THR A 67 5.02 -0.08 -5.07
N LEU A 68 5.17 -1.26 -4.47
CA LEU A 68 4.10 -1.95 -3.75
C LEU A 68 4.41 -1.91 -2.24
N PRO A 69 3.37 -1.89 -1.37
CA PRO A 69 1.96 -2.16 -1.66
C PRO A 69 1.25 -1.04 -2.42
N ALA A 70 0.27 -1.46 -3.21
CA ALA A 70 -0.74 -0.58 -3.78
C ALA A 70 -2.12 -1.25 -3.71
N ILE A 71 -3.18 -0.46 -3.69
CA ILE A 71 -4.55 -0.95 -3.78
C ILE A 71 -5.32 -0.18 -4.85
N TYR A 72 -6.31 -0.85 -5.43
CA TYR A 72 -7.38 -0.19 -6.17
C TYR A 72 -8.72 -0.56 -5.54
N ASP A 73 -9.44 0.44 -5.06
CA ASP A 73 -10.76 0.28 -4.49
C ASP A 73 -11.83 0.57 -5.53
N ALA A 74 -12.49 -0.49 -6.01
CA ALA A 74 -13.56 -0.35 -6.99
C ALA A 74 -14.83 0.31 -6.41
N SER A 75 -14.99 0.38 -5.09
CA SER A 75 -16.15 1.04 -4.47
C SER A 75 -16.06 2.57 -4.54
N THR A 76 -14.84 3.12 -4.53
CA THR A 76 -14.60 4.56 -4.65
C THR A 76 -13.90 4.95 -5.95
N ASN A 77 -13.60 3.98 -6.83
CA ASN A 77 -12.81 4.17 -8.05
C ASN A 77 -11.48 4.88 -7.76
N THR A 78 -10.73 4.40 -6.77
CA THR A 78 -9.51 5.07 -6.29
C THR A 78 -8.32 4.12 -6.27
N GLY A 79 -7.22 4.53 -6.89
CA GLY A 79 -5.90 3.90 -6.76
C GLY A 79 -5.07 4.58 -5.68
N ILE A 80 -4.46 3.80 -4.78
CA ILE A 80 -3.63 4.30 -3.69
C ILE A 80 -2.34 3.48 -3.62
N SER A 81 -1.21 4.16 -3.49
CA SER A 81 0.11 3.59 -3.22
C SER A 81 0.66 4.15 -1.91
N ASP A 82 1.71 3.53 -1.36
CA ASP A 82 2.28 3.79 -0.02
C ASP A 82 1.49 3.17 1.13
N SER A 83 2.15 2.34 1.94
CA SER A 83 1.48 1.56 2.99
C SER A 83 0.82 2.42 4.09
N LEU A 84 1.40 3.57 4.46
CA LEU A 84 0.86 4.45 5.49
C LEU A 84 -0.32 5.27 4.93
N VAL A 85 -0.20 5.75 3.69
CA VAL A 85 -1.29 6.43 2.98
C VAL A 85 -2.48 5.47 2.78
N ILE A 86 -2.21 4.21 2.43
CA ILE A 86 -3.26 3.17 2.34
C ILE A 86 -3.94 2.97 3.69
N ALA A 87 -3.19 2.84 4.80
CA ALA A 87 -3.78 2.68 6.13
C ALA A 87 -4.72 3.86 6.49
N ALA A 88 -4.28 5.10 6.25
CA ALA A 88 -5.09 6.29 6.47
C ALA A 88 -6.35 6.33 5.58
N TYR A 89 -6.23 5.94 4.31
CA TYR A 89 -7.37 5.81 3.40
C TYR A 89 -8.38 4.77 3.90
N LEU A 90 -7.92 3.61 4.37
CA LEU A 90 -8.78 2.55 4.88
C LEU A 90 -9.53 2.98 6.14
N ASP A 91 -8.88 3.69 7.07
CA ASP A 91 -9.55 4.23 8.26
C ASP A 91 -10.62 5.26 7.90
N LYS A 92 -10.33 6.15 6.94
CA LYS A 92 -11.28 7.16 6.48
C LYS A 92 -12.47 6.54 5.74
N THR A 93 -12.22 5.56 4.88
CA THR A 93 -13.23 5.00 3.96
C THR A 93 -14.10 3.94 4.62
N TYR A 94 -13.56 3.22 5.60
CA TYR A 94 -14.23 2.15 6.33
C TYR A 94 -14.22 2.43 7.85
N PRO A 95 -14.93 3.48 8.31
CA PRO A 95 -14.89 3.93 9.71
C PRO A 95 -15.63 2.99 10.67
N ASP A 96 -16.44 2.05 10.17
CA ASP A 96 -17.13 1.01 10.94
C ASP A 96 -16.22 -0.17 11.32
N LYS A 97 -14.98 -0.18 10.83
CA LYS A 97 -13.97 -1.23 11.08
C LYS A 97 -12.92 -0.78 12.11
N PRO A 98 -12.22 -1.70 12.78
CA PRO A 98 -11.17 -1.36 13.75
C PRO A 98 -10.15 -0.34 13.23
N THR A 99 -9.84 0.71 14.00
CA THR A 99 -8.93 1.80 13.61
C THR A 99 -7.47 1.33 13.56
N LEU A 100 -6.73 1.75 12.53
CA LEU A 100 -5.28 1.50 12.40
C LEU A 100 -4.45 2.66 12.96
N LEU A 101 -4.87 3.89 12.67
CA LEU A 101 -4.21 5.14 13.04
C LEU A 101 -5.16 5.93 13.94
N PRO A 102 -5.05 5.81 15.27
CA PRO A 102 -5.88 6.58 16.20
C PRO A 102 -5.76 8.09 15.94
N ALA A 103 -6.86 8.82 16.09
CA ALA A 103 -6.90 10.26 15.85
C ALA A 103 -5.84 11.01 16.68
N GLY A 104 -5.10 11.90 16.03
CA GLY A 104 -4.01 12.67 16.66
C GLY A 104 -2.67 11.95 16.73
N THR A 105 -2.56 10.73 16.17
CA THR A 105 -1.29 9.97 16.12
C THR A 105 -0.64 9.96 14.73
N GLU A 106 -1.20 10.68 13.76
CA GLU A 106 -0.77 10.66 12.36
C GLU A 106 0.69 11.10 12.22
N ALA A 107 1.06 12.21 12.85
CA ALA A 107 2.44 12.72 12.83
C ALA A 107 3.42 11.77 13.52
N LEU A 108 3.00 11.09 14.59
CA LEU A 108 3.84 10.11 15.31
C LEU A 108 4.09 8.87 14.46
N HIS A 109 3.06 8.36 13.78
CA HIS A 109 3.23 7.25 12.84
C HIS A 109 4.10 7.63 11.64
N ALA A 110 3.91 8.84 11.09
CA ALA A 110 4.75 9.33 10.00
C ALA A 110 6.23 9.42 10.43
N ALA A 111 6.51 10.04 11.58
CA ALA A 111 7.85 10.15 12.13
C ALA A 111 8.48 8.78 12.43
N PHE A 112 7.70 7.84 12.98
CA PHE A 112 8.17 6.48 13.25
C PHE A 112 8.50 5.73 11.95
N VAL A 113 7.62 5.80 10.94
CA VAL A 113 7.84 5.14 9.65
C VAL A 113 9.06 5.72 8.93
N ASP A 114 9.21 7.04 8.96
CA ASP A 114 10.38 7.73 8.43
C ASP A 114 11.66 7.23 9.11
N ALA A 115 11.75 7.34 10.45
CA ALA A 115 12.93 6.94 11.19
C ALA A 115 13.28 5.44 11.07
N ALA A 116 12.27 4.56 10.97
CA ALA A 116 12.49 3.11 10.96
C ALA A 116 12.75 2.52 9.57
N PHE A 117 12.27 3.16 8.50
CA PHE A 117 12.29 2.58 7.15
C PHE A 117 12.84 3.50 6.06
N HIS A 118 13.03 4.80 6.36
CA HIS A 118 13.73 5.73 5.49
C HIS A 118 15.04 6.14 6.17
N HIS A 119 16.14 5.50 5.79
CA HIS A 119 17.45 5.94 6.23
C HIS A 119 17.84 7.21 5.47
N PRO A 120 18.38 8.24 6.14
CA PRO A 120 19.10 9.29 5.44
C PRO A 120 20.29 8.64 4.71
N LEU A 121 20.39 8.89 3.41
CA LEU A 121 21.59 8.56 2.63
C LEU A 121 22.80 9.34 3.16
#